data_AF-A0A0D6LU99-F1
#
_entry.id   AF-A0A0D6LU99-F1
#
_cell.length_a   1.000
_cell.length_b   1.000
_cell.length_c   1.000
_cell.angle_alpha   90.00
_cell.angle_beta   90.00
_cell.angle_gamma   90.00
#
_symmetry.space_group_name_H-M   'P 1'
#
loop_
_entity.id
_entity.type
_entity.pdbx_description
1 polymer ?
#
loop_
_entity_poly.entity_id
_entity_poly.type
_entity_poly.pdbx_seq_one_letter_code
_entity_poly.pdbx_strand_id
1 'polypeptide(L)'
;MAEQVERAFLKQPTINLNNKARILAGNKKVPRYVRNIGLGFKTPRENKMTRTIVVRRDYLHFVKKYRRFEKRHKNVPAHCSPAFRDIAPGDLVTIGECRPLSKTVRFNVLKVNKAGSTKKGFAKF
;
A
#
# COMPACT_ATOMS: atom_id res chain seq x y z
N MET A 1 3.87 -8.76 -22.95
CA MET A 1 5.06 -8.64 -22.06
C MET A 1 4.72 -7.72 -20.89
N ALA A 2 5.64 -7.46 -19.96
CA ALA A 2 5.55 -6.23 -19.16
C ALA A 2 6.01 -5.07 -20.05
N GLU A 3 5.18 -4.05 -20.21
CA GLU A 3 5.41 -2.95 -21.16
C GLU A 3 6.35 -1.90 -20.54
N GLN A 4 7.41 -1.52 -21.25
CA GLN A 4 8.39 -0.55 -20.77
C GLN A 4 8.00 0.87 -21.20
N VAL A 5 7.01 1.43 -20.51
CA VAL A 5 6.47 2.78 -20.78
C VAL A 5 7.35 3.90 -20.20
N GLU A 6 8.17 3.58 -19.19
CA GLU A 6 9.05 4.55 -18.51
C GLU A 6 10.35 4.81 -19.26
N ARG A 7 10.84 6.07 -19.23
CA ARG A 7 12.16 6.44 -19.79
C ARG A 7 13.34 5.74 -19.12
N ALA A 8 13.17 5.25 -17.88
CA ALA A 8 14.19 4.54 -17.12
C ALA A 8 13.94 3.02 -17.13
N PHE A 9 15.00 2.24 -17.34
CA PHE A 9 14.91 0.77 -17.40
C PHE A 9 14.51 0.16 -16.04
N LEU A 10 13.28 -0.34 -15.94
CA LEU A 10 12.69 -0.87 -14.71
C LEU A 10 13.17 -2.30 -14.39
N LYS A 11 14.23 -2.42 -13.57
CA LYS A 11 14.71 -3.70 -13.00
C LYS A 11 14.64 -3.73 -11.47
N GLN A 12 14.51 -4.93 -10.90
CA GLN A 12 14.76 -5.13 -9.47
C GLN A 12 16.28 -5.15 -9.23
N PRO A 13 16.85 -4.30 -8.35
CA PRO A 13 18.31 -4.10 -8.29
C PRO A 13 19.09 -5.34 -7.84
N THR A 14 18.51 -6.15 -6.94
CA THR A 14 19.14 -7.36 -6.40
C THR A 14 19.06 -8.57 -7.35
N ILE A 15 18.44 -8.43 -8.54
CA ILE A 15 18.31 -9.54 -9.50
C ILE A 15 19.11 -9.25 -10.77
N ASN A 16 20.15 -10.07 -10.98
CA ASN A 16 20.91 -10.07 -12.21
C ASN A 16 20.07 -10.61 -13.38
N LEU A 17 19.77 -9.75 -14.35
CA LEU A 17 19.05 -10.09 -15.58
C LEU A 17 19.94 -10.80 -16.61
N ASN A 18 21.27 -10.66 -16.51
CA ASN A 18 22.23 -11.06 -17.54
C ASN A 18 23.04 -12.31 -17.14
N ASN A 19 22.44 -13.25 -16.39
CA ASN A 19 23.09 -14.52 -16.08
C ASN A 19 23.20 -15.40 -17.35
N LYS A 20 24.43 -15.67 -17.82
CA LYS A 20 24.72 -16.48 -19.01
C LYS A 20 23.99 -17.82 -19.02
N ALA A 21 23.96 -18.54 -17.90
CA ALA A 21 23.29 -19.84 -17.76
C ALA A 21 21.75 -19.78 -17.86
N ARG A 22 21.14 -18.58 -17.80
CA ARG A 22 19.71 -18.38 -18.09
C ARG A 22 19.46 -17.90 -19.52
N ILE A 23 20.37 -17.11 -20.09
CA ILE A 23 20.29 -16.63 -21.49
C ILE A 23 20.38 -17.81 -22.45
N LEU A 24 21.40 -18.67 -22.28
CA LEU A 24 21.62 -19.88 -23.08
C LEU A 24 20.52 -20.95 -22.93
N ALA A 25 19.77 -20.93 -21.82
CA ALA A 25 18.85 -22.00 -21.46
C ALA A 25 17.39 -21.80 -21.89
N GLY A 26 17.07 -20.74 -22.65
CA GLY A 26 15.77 -20.52 -23.29
C GLY A 26 14.57 -20.31 -22.34
N ASN A 27 13.92 -19.14 -22.41
CA ASN A 27 12.57 -18.88 -21.86
C ASN A 27 12.30 -19.20 -20.37
N LYS A 28 13.32 -19.41 -19.53
CA LYS A 28 13.14 -19.50 -18.07
C LYS A 28 12.67 -18.15 -17.51
N LYS A 29 11.46 -18.12 -16.93
CA LYS A 29 10.82 -16.93 -16.34
C LYS A 29 11.82 -16.16 -15.45
N VAL A 30 11.91 -14.85 -15.65
CA VAL A 30 12.78 -13.97 -14.85
C VAL A 30 12.40 -14.11 -13.37
N PRO A 31 13.34 -14.47 -12.47
CA PRO A 31 13.04 -14.58 -11.04
C PRO A 31 12.62 -13.21 -10.52
N ARG A 32 11.63 -13.19 -9.61
CA ARG A 32 11.15 -11.97 -8.97
C ARG A 32 11.56 -11.96 -7.51
N TYR A 33 12.17 -10.87 -7.07
CA TYR A 33 12.53 -10.66 -5.68
C TYR A 33 11.26 -10.39 -4.90
N VAL A 34 10.95 -11.31 -3.98
CA VAL A 34 9.85 -11.24 -3.01
C VAL A 34 10.46 -11.55 -1.65
N ARG A 35 10.26 -10.65 -0.67
CA ARG A 35 10.48 -10.98 0.74
C ARG A 35 9.12 -11.25 1.38
N ASN A 36 9.05 -12.29 2.21
CA ASN A 36 7.98 -12.41 3.18
C ASN A 36 8.16 -11.26 4.20
N ILE A 37 7.10 -10.49 4.44
CA ILE A 37 7.08 -9.38 5.42
C ILE A 37 6.73 -9.94 6.83
N GLY A 38 6.30 -11.20 6.92
CA GLY A 38 5.62 -11.76 8.07
C GLY A 38 4.12 -11.47 8.04
N LEU A 39 3.41 -11.92 9.08
CA LEU A 39 2.01 -11.57 9.37
C LEU A 39 0.94 -11.93 8.29
N GLY A 40 1.32 -12.63 7.22
CA GLY A 40 0.39 -13.37 6.35
C GLY A 40 -0.36 -12.57 5.27
N PHE A 41 0.08 -11.36 4.92
CA PHE A 41 -0.67 -10.46 4.01
C PHE A 41 -0.42 -10.68 2.49
N LYS A 42 -1.37 -10.23 1.64
CA LYS A 42 -1.45 -10.48 0.17
C LYS A 42 -1.77 -9.20 -0.66
N THR A 43 -1.58 -9.27 -1.99
CA THR A 43 -1.13 -8.10 -2.81
C THR A 43 -1.51 -8.08 -4.32
N PRO A 44 -2.18 -7.06 -4.95
CA PRO A 44 -1.97 -6.84 -6.45
C PRO A 44 -1.80 -5.48 -7.29
N ARG A 45 -2.44 -4.26 -7.17
CA ARG A 45 -2.26 -2.96 -8.01
C ARG A 45 -3.22 -1.69 -7.84
N GLU A 46 -2.76 -0.52 -7.33
CA GLU A 46 -3.28 0.90 -7.51
C GLU A 46 -4.40 1.63 -6.69
N ASN A 47 -4.35 2.98 -6.73
CA ASN A 47 -5.30 4.00 -6.25
C ASN A 47 -4.96 5.41 -6.89
N LYS A 48 -5.70 6.50 -6.61
CA LYS A 48 -5.64 7.81 -7.33
C LYS A 48 -4.29 8.54 -7.40
N MET A 49 -3.32 8.27 -6.52
CA MET A 49 -1.95 8.79 -6.63
C MET A 49 -0.99 7.63 -6.87
N THR A 50 0.03 7.83 -7.72
CA THR A 50 1.02 6.80 -8.05
C THR A 50 1.61 6.18 -6.79
N ARG A 51 1.19 4.94 -6.49
CA ARG A 51 1.66 4.11 -5.36
C ARG A 51 1.51 4.78 -3.99
N THR A 52 0.53 5.67 -3.82
CA THR A 52 0.29 6.40 -2.56
C THR A 52 -1.22 6.54 -2.28
N ILE A 53 -1.62 6.42 -1.01
CA ILE A 53 -3.00 6.62 -0.55
C ILE A 53 -3.06 7.59 0.63
N VAL A 54 -4.21 8.22 0.83
CA VAL A 54 -4.53 8.99 2.03
C VAL A 54 -5.58 8.21 2.82
N VAL A 55 -5.18 7.66 3.96
CA VAL A 55 -6.08 6.96 4.89
C VAL A 55 -6.69 8.00 5.84
N ARG A 56 -8.01 8.05 5.95
CA ARG A 56 -8.69 8.86 6.96
C ARG A 56 -8.90 8.03 8.22
N ARG A 57 -8.44 8.52 9.36
CA ARG A 57 -8.67 7.93 10.69
C ARG A 57 -9.55 8.87 11.51
N ASP A 58 -10.83 8.57 11.58
CA ASP A 58 -11.77 9.19 12.50
C ASP A 58 -11.53 8.68 13.93
N TYR A 59 -11.78 9.52 14.93
CA TYR A 59 -11.66 9.18 16.34
C TYR A 59 -12.52 10.10 17.22
N LEU A 60 -12.80 9.66 18.44
CA LEU A 60 -13.52 10.45 19.44
C LEU A 60 -12.53 11.13 20.37
N HIS A 61 -12.66 12.45 20.54
CA HIS A 61 -11.87 13.25 21.47
C HIS A 61 -12.73 13.63 22.68
N PHE A 62 -12.20 13.49 23.89
CA PHE A 62 -12.97 13.68 25.13
C PHE A 62 -12.83 15.11 25.67
N VAL A 63 -13.95 15.83 25.75
CA VAL A 63 -13.98 17.21 26.24
C VAL A 63 -14.27 17.21 27.74
N LYS A 64 -13.20 17.21 28.55
CA LYS A 64 -13.25 17.07 30.02
C LYS A 64 -14.34 17.93 30.69
N LYS A 65 -14.43 19.23 30.35
CA LYS A 65 -15.41 20.18 30.93
C LYS A 65 -16.88 19.72 30.81
N TYR A 66 -17.23 19.04 29.74
CA TYR A 66 -18.63 18.64 29.45
C TYR A 66 -18.87 17.13 29.58
N ARG A 67 -17.85 16.34 29.95
CA ARG A 67 -17.86 14.86 30.02
C ARG A 67 -18.41 14.19 28.74
N ARG A 68 -18.26 14.84 27.58
CA ARG A 68 -18.78 14.43 26.26
C ARG A 68 -17.65 14.18 25.27
N PHE A 69 -17.94 13.45 24.20
CA PHE A 69 -17.02 13.19 23.10
C PHE A 69 -17.40 14.00 21.86
N GLU A 70 -16.40 14.54 21.16
CA GLU A 70 -16.53 15.14 19.84
C GLU A 70 -15.86 14.26 18.77
N LYS A 71 -16.35 14.29 17.53
CA LYS A 71 -15.75 13.57 16.40
C LYS A 71 -14.61 14.39 15.80
N ARG A 72 -13.40 13.84 15.77
CA ARG A 72 -12.22 14.38 15.06
C ARG A 72 -11.74 13.39 14.01
N HIS A 73 -10.92 13.84 13.07
CA HIS A 73 -10.26 12.97 12.10
C HIS A 73 -8.81 13.42 11.86
N LYS A 74 -7.97 12.49 11.40
CA LYS A 74 -6.63 12.77 10.86
C LYS A 74 -6.46 12.05 9.52
N ASN A 75 -5.85 12.72 8.56
CA ASN A 75 -5.48 12.13 7.28
C ASN A 75 -4.02 11.67 7.35
N VAL A 76 -3.78 10.40 7.04
CA VAL A 76 -2.46 9.74 7.13
C VAL A 76 -2.04 9.28 5.73
N PRO A 77 -0.99 9.88 5.13
CA PRO A 77 -0.48 9.46 3.83
C PRO A 77 0.38 8.19 3.99
N ALA A 78 0.00 7.13 3.27
CA ALA A 78 0.69 5.85 3.26
C ALA A 78 1.11 5.45 1.85
N HIS A 79 2.30 4.89 1.70
CA HIS A 79 2.72 4.23 0.46
C HIS A 79 1.84 2.99 0.26
N CYS A 80 1.37 2.82 -0.97
CA CYS A 80 0.60 1.68 -1.41
C CYS A 80 1.42 0.98 -2.49
N SER A 81 1.89 -0.23 -2.18
CA SER A 81 2.64 -1.04 -3.14
C SER A 81 1.90 -1.12 -4.48
N PRO A 82 2.60 -1.24 -5.63
CA PRO A 82 2.03 -1.75 -6.89
C PRO A 82 1.37 -3.12 -6.72
N ALA A 83 1.46 -3.69 -5.53
CA ALA A 83 0.90 -4.94 -5.10
C ALA A 83 -0.20 -4.72 -4.01
N PHE A 84 -1.17 -3.83 -4.21
CA PHE A 84 -2.50 -3.85 -3.53
C PHE A 84 -3.56 -3.28 -4.47
N ARG A 85 -4.61 -4.04 -4.84
CA ARG A 85 -5.30 -3.88 -6.15
C ARG A 85 -6.60 -3.14 -6.12
N ASP A 86 -7.63 -3.84 -5.68
CA ASP A 86 -8.99 -3.41 -5.90
C ASP A 86 -9.38 -2.23 -4.99
N ILE A 87 -8.42 -1.47 -4.45
CA ILE A 87 -8.63 -0.48 -3.39
C ILE A 87 -9.63 0.56 -3.88
N ALA A 88 -10.84 0.44 -3.35
CA ALA A 88 -11.92 1.36 -3.58
C ALA A 88 -11.85 2.48 -2.51
N PRO A 89 -12.29 3.71 -2.83
CA PRO A 89 -12.53 4.71 -1.81
C PRO A 89 -13.61 4.20 -0.84
N GLY A 90 -13.21 3.92 0.40
CA GLY A 90 -14.08 3.33 1.44
C GLY A 90 -13.61 1.95 1.95
N ASP A 91 -12.63 1.31 1.32
CA ASP A 91 -12.00 0.10 1.90
C ASP A 91 -11.27 0.41 3.22
N LEU A 92 -11.30 -0.55 4.14
CA LEU A 92 -10.58 -0.47 5.41
C LEU A 92 -9.14 -0.96 5.22
N VAL A 93 -8.14 -0.18 5.65
CA VAL A 93 -6.73 -0.43 5.34
C VAL A 93 -5.88 -0.51 6.60
N THR A 94 -5.21 -1.64 6.81
CA THR A 94 -4.19 -1.79 7.85
C THR A 94 -2.88 -1.22 7.34
N ILE A 95 -2.43 -0.13 7.96
CA ILE A 95 -1.13 0.51 7.71
C ILE A 95 -0.13 0.16 8.81
N GLY A 96 1.13 -0.05 8.43
CA GLY A 96 2.26 -0.15 9.35
C GLY A 96 3.14 1.09 9.25
N GLU A 97 3.81 1.45 10.34
CA GLU A 97 4.88 2.44 10.32
C GLU A 97 6.07 1.95 9.48
N CYS A 98 6.78 2.87 8.85
CA CYS A 98 8.00 2.58 8.10
C CYS A 98 8.96 3.77 8.12
N ARG A 99 10.22 3.56 7.70
CA ARG A 99 11.16 4.68 7.47
C ARG A 99 10.53 5.75 6.57
N PRO A 100 10.89 7.04 6.69
CA PRO A 100 10.42 8.07 5.78
C PRO A 100 10.67 7.69 4.31
N LEU A 101 9.61 7.69 3.50
CA LEU A 101 9.66 7.41 2.06
C LEU A 101 9.52 8.68 1.22
N SER A 102 8.96 9.74 1.79
CA SER A 102 8.89 11.08 1.21
C SER A 102 8.73 12.14 2.31
N LYS A 103 8.59 13.43 1.94
CA LYS A 103 8.28 14.54 2.87
C LYS A 103 7.14 14.19 3.84
N THR A 104 6.11 13.51 3.35
CA THR A 104 4.89 13.20 4.11
C THR A 104 4.76 11.72 4.46
N VAL A 105 5.12 10.80 3.56
CA VAL A 105 4.85 9.36 3.71
C VAL A 105 5.82 8.71 4.69
N ARG A 106 5.27 8.24 5.82
CA ARG A 106 5.96 7.48 6.89
C ARG A 106 5.24 6.17 7.25
N PHE A 107 4.22 5.81 6.48
CA PHE A 107 3.44 4.58 6.64
C PHE A 107 3.38 3.81 5.32
N ASN A 108 3.21 2.50 5.39
CA ASN A 108 3.05 1.61 4.25
C ASN A 108 1.83 0.70 4.45
N VAL A 109 1.07 0.44 3.39
CA VAL A 109 -0.06 -0.50 3.43
C VAL A 109 0.46 -1.92 3.67
N LEU A 110 -0.15 -2.61 4.64
CA LEU A 110 0.11 -4.02 4.94
C LEU A 110 -1.06 -4.92 4.53
N LYS A 111 -2.30 -4.51 4.80
CA LYS A 111 -3.51 -5.28 4.46
C LYS A 111 -4.62 -4.36 4.00
N VAL A 112 -5.45 -4.84 3.07
CA VAL A 112 -6.73 -4.23 2.69
C VAL A 112 -7.84 -5.19 3.09
N ASN A 113 -8.82 -4.70 3.85
CA ASN A 113 -10.07 -5.38 4.18
C ASN A 113 -11.18 -4.74 3.34
N LYS A 114 -11.92 -5.56 2.58
CA LYS A 114 -12.98 -5.07 1.71
C LYS A 114 -14.20 -4.60 2.49
N ALA A 115 -14.66 -3.38 2.21
CA ALA A 115 -15.87 -2.83 2.80
C ALA A 115 -17.09 -3.06 1.88
N GLY A 116 -18.19 -3.57 2.44
CA GLY A 116 -19.43 -3.81 1.70
C GLY A 116 -20.30 -2.55 1.59
N SER A 117 -20.39 -1.99 0.37
CA SER A 117 -21.19 -0.80 -0.01
C SER A 117 -20.80 0.54 0.66
N THR A 118 -20.65 1.59 -0.14
CA THR A 118 -20.23 2.94 0.27
C THR A 118 -21.35 3.77 0.94
N LYS A 119 -21.94 3.25 2.02
CA LYS A 119 -22.71 4.08 2.96
C LYS A 119 -21.77 5.00 3.74
N LYS A 120 -22.22 6.19 4.15
CA LYS A 120 -21.46 7.11 5.02
C LYS A 120 -21.41 6.60 6.48
N GLY A 121 -20.78 5.45 6.70
CA GLY A 121 -20.64 4.82 8.00
C GLY A 121 -19.51 5.43 8.84
N PHE A 122 -19.73 5.55 10.14
CA PHE A 122 -18.67 5.78 11.12
C PHE A 122 -18.28 4.42 11.71
N ALA A 123 -17.16 3.85 11.25
CA ALA A 123 -16.52 2.72 11.91
C ALA A 123 -15.66 3.23 13.08
N LYS A 124 -15.64 2.50 14.20
CA LYS A 124 -14.82 2.84 15.37
C LYS A 124 -13.36 2.38 15.22
N PHE A 125 -13.10 1.47 14.28
CA PHE A 125 -11.84 0.80 13.97
C PHE A 125 -11.76 0.51 12.47
#